data_AF-A0A432GKK0-F1
#
_entry.id   AF-A0A432GKK0-F1
#
_cell.length_a   1.000
_cell.length_b   1.000
_cell.length_c   1.000
_cell.angle_alpha   90.00
_cell.angle_beta   90.00
_cell.angle_gamma   90.00
#
_symmetry.space_group_name_H-M   'P 1'
#
loop_
_entity.id
_entity.type
_entity.pdbx_description
1 polymer ?
#
loop_
_entity_poly.entity_id
_entity_poly.type
_entity_poly.pdbx_seq_one_letter_code
_entity_poly.pdbx_strand_id
1 'polypeptide(L)'
;FNSVLVAEAIRTAQGKFGNRVISSEEMRWGMENLNLTSARLAEIGLPGFANPIKVSCDDHANNGPIFIQQWNGTSWERVSGWINSMDRVRPMLEKAAADYKAKNSVPDRTIPCS
;
A
#
# COMPACT_ATOMS: atom_id res chain seq x y z
N PHE A 1 -8.84 -6.66 -4.68
CA PHE A 1 -7.76 -5.70 -4.37
C PHE A 1 -6.80 -6.26 -3.31
N ASN A 2 -7.21 -6.43 -2.05
CA ASN A 2 -6.32 -6.88 -0.97
C ASN A 2 -5.56 -8.19 -1.25
N SER A 3 -6.23 -9.20 -1.83
CA SER A 3 -5.59 -10.47 -2.17
C SER A 3 -4.44 -10.32 -3.16
N VAL A 4 -4.53 -9.34 -4.08
CA VAL A 4 -3.44 -9.02 -5.03
C VAL A 4 -2.25 -8.45 -4.26
N LEU A 5 -2.47 -7.51 -3.34
CA LEU A 5 -1.40 -6.93 -2.54
C LEU A 5 -0.66 -8.00 -1.73
N VAL A 6 -1.39 -8.90 -1.07
CA VAL A 6 -0.81 -10.00 -0.29
C VAL A 6 0.00 -10.94 -1.18
N ALA A 7 -0.56 -11.40 -2.29
CA ALA A 7 0.14 -12.31 -3.20
C ALA A 7 1.42 -11.68 -3.80
N GLU A 8 1.35 -10.41 -4.16
CA GLU A 8 2.49 -9.68 -4.74
C GLU A 8 3.56 -9.32 -3.69
N ALA A 9 3.17 -9.07 -2.44
CA ALA A 9 4.10 -8.91 -1.32
C ALA A 9 4.81 -10.23 -0.99
N ILE A 10 4.09 -11.37 -1.00
CA ILE A 10 4.68 -12.70 -0.86
C ILE A 10 5.69 -12.94 -1.98
N ARG A 11 5.32 -12.65 -3.24
CA ARG A 11 6.24 -12.79 -4.38
C ARG A 11 7.47 -11.90 -4.23
N THR A 12 7.28 -10.64 -3.82
CA THR A 12 8.37 -9.70 -3.55
C THR A 12 9.33 -10.25 -2.50
N ALA A 13 8.80 -10.78 -1.39
CA ALA A 13 9.60 -11.43 -0.35
C ALA A 13 10.31 -12.69 -0.85
N GLN A 14 9.63 -13.57 -1.57
CA GLN A 14 10.21 -14.78 -2.16
C GLN A 14 11.33 -14.45 -3.16
N GLY A 15 11.21 -13.35 -3.90
CA GLY A 15 12.27 -12.85 -4.79
C GLY A 15 13.56 -12.48 -4.05
N LYS A 16 13.46 -12.05 -2.78
CA LYS A 16 14.63 -11.72 -1.94
C LYS A 16 15.14 -12.88 -1.09
N PHE A 17 14.23 -13.64 -0.48
CA PHE A 17 14.56 -14.64 0.55
C PHE A 17 14.49 -16.09 0.03
N GLY A 18 14.15 -16.27 -1.24
CA GLY A 18 14.05 -17.56 -1.93
C GLY A 18 12.60 -18.02 -2.12
N ASN A 19 12.37 -18.83 -3.15
CA ASN A 19 11.05 -19.36 -3.51
C ASN A 19 10.61 -20.49 -2.56
N ARG A 20 10.29 -20.12 -1.32
CA ARG A 20 9.83 -21.00 -0.24
C ARG A 20 8.70 -20.33 0.56
N VAL A 21 8.17 -21.05 1.54
CA VAL A 21 7.31 -20.44 2.57
C VAL A 21 8.11 -19.36 3.30
N ILE A 22 7.53 -18.16 3.38
CA ILE A 22 8.14 -16.99 4.01
C ILE A 22 7.73 -16.86 5.48
N SER A 23 8.57 -16.22 6.29
CA SER A 23 8.22 -15.86 7.67
C SER A 23 7.36 -14.59 7.75
N SER A 24 6.87 -14.25 8.94
CA SER A 24 6.19 -12.98 9.22
C SER A 24 7.05 -11.76 8.94
N GLU A 25 8.34 -11.82 9.27
CA GLU A 25 9.30 -10.74 9.10
C GLU A 25 9.60 -10.52 7.61
N GLU A 26 9.70 -11.61 6.85
CA GLU A 26 9.86 -11.60 5.40
C GLU A 26 8.60 -11.07 4.71
N MET A 27 7.41 -11.41 5.21
CA MET A 27 6.15 -10.86 4.72
C MET A 27 6.05 -9.35 4.94
N ARG A 28 6.42 -8.86 6.14
CA ARG A 28 6.52 -7.42 6.40
C ARG A 28 7.48 -6.76 5.41
N TRP A 29 8.66 -7.35 5.20
CA TRP A 29 9.63 -6.82 4.23
C TRP A 29 9.02 -6.77 2.82
N GLY A 30 8.32 -7.83 2.39
CA GLY A 30 7.62 -7.87 1.10
C GLY A 30 6.55 -6.80 0.95
N MET A 31 5.78 -6.51 2.00
CA MET A 31 4.80 -5.41 2.00
C MET A 31 5.50 -4.05 1.93
N GLU A 32 6.54 -3.83 2.73
CA GLU A 32 7.30 -2.58 2.78
C GLU A 32 8.17 -2.34 1.53
N ASN A 33 8.26 -3.31 0.62
CA ASN A 33 8.97 -3.19 -0.66
C ASN A 33 8.04 -3.45 -1.86
N LEU A 34 6.72 -3.46 -1.63
CA LEU A 34 5.75 -3.72 -2.68
C LEU A 34 5.79 -2.61 -3.73
N ASN A 35 5.98 -3.00 -5.00
CA ASN A 35 6.01 -2.09 -6.14
C ASN A 35 5.21 -2.67 -7.32
N LEU A 36 3.92 -2.38 -7.35
CA LEU A 36 3.01 -2.74 -8.45
C LEU A 36 2.96 -1.62 -9.47
N THR A 37 3.79 -1.75 -10.49
CA THR A 37 3.74 -0.86 -11.66
C THR A 37 2.51 -1.16 -12.52
N SER A 38 2.13 -0.22 -13.41
CA SER A 38 1.08 -0.49 -14.41
C SER A 38 1.41 -1.70 -15.29
N ALA A 39 2.70 -1.91 -15.61
CA ALA A 39 3.16 -3.07 -16.36
C ALA A 39 2.92 -4.37 -15.58
N ARG A 40 3.24 -4.40 -14.28
CA ARG A 40 3.00 -5.56 -13.42
C ARG A 40 1.51 -5.87 -13.28
N LEU A 41 0.69 -4.84 -13.10
CA LEU A 41 -0.78 -4.98 -13.06
C LEU A 41 -1.32 -5.54 -14.39
N ALA A 42 -0.81 -5.09 -15.53
CA ALA A 42 -1.19 -5.65 -16.83
C ALA A 42 -0.77 -7.12 -16.99
N GLU A 43 0.45 -7.48 -16.56
CA GLU A 43 0.98 -8.85 -16.61
C GLU A 43 0.09 -9.85 -15.85
N ILE A 44 -0.49 -9.42 -14.72
CA ILE A 44 -1.40 -10.26 -13.91
C ILE A 44 -2.88 -10.12 -14.30
N GLY A 45 -3.18 -9.54 -15.48
CA GLY A 45 -4.54 -9.43 -16.01
C GLY A 45 -5.39 -8.33 -15.37
N LEU A 46 -4.78 -7.31 -14.78
CA LEU A 46 -5.44 -6.18 -14.10
C LEU A 46 -5.10 -4.80 -14.72
N PRO A 47 -5.05 -4.63 -16.06
CA PRO A 47 -4.77 -3.32 -16.65
C PRO A 47 -5.86 -2.31 -16.25
N GLY A 48 -5.46 -1.14 -15.78
CA GLY A 48 -6.39 -0.06 -15.38
C GLY A 48 -7.21 -0.33 -14.12
N PHE A 49 -7.00 -1.46 -13.44
CA PHE A 49 -7.73 -1.82 -12.22
C PHE A 49 -7.42 -0.88 -11.04
N ALA A 50 -6.17 -0.48 -10.91
CA ALA A 50 -5.69 0.48 -9.92
C ALA A 50 -4.59 1.36 -10.53
N ASN A 51 -4.34 2.52 -9.91
CA ASN A 51 -3.09 3.22 -10.15
C ASN A 51 -1.90 2.38 -9.64
N PRO A 52 -0.67 2.66 -10.12
CA PRO A 52 0.53 2.06 -9.57
C PRO A 52 0.56 2.15 -8.05
N ILE A 53 1.01 1.07 -7.41
CA ILE A 53 1.06 0.97 -5.95
C ILE A 53 2.52 0.80 -5.54
N LYS A 54 3.03 1.72 -4.73
CA LYS A 54 4.33 1.62 -4.09
C LYS A 54 4.18 1.81 -2.59
N VAL A 55 4.60 0.82 -1.83
CA VAL A 55 4.60 0.85 -0.37
C VAL A 55 6.03 0.95 0.11
N SER A 56 6.24 1.62 1.24
CA SER A 56 7.53 1.72 1.92
C SER A 56 7.34 1.60 3.42
N CYS A 57 8.43 1.43 4.17
CA CYS A 57 8.40 1.45 5.63
C CYS A 57 7.75 2.73 6.20
N ASP A 58 8.01 3.88 5.58
CA ASP A 58 7.48 5.19 6.01
C ASP A 58 6.08 5.48 5.46
N ASP A 59 5.60 4.65 4.52
CA ASP A 59 4.27 4.77 3.93
C ASP A 59 3.66 3.40 3.64
N HIS A 60 2.92 2.88 4.64
CA HIS A 60 2.15 1.64 4.53
C HIS A 60 0.85 1.79 3.71
N ALA A 61 0.52 2.99 3.21
CA ALA A 61 -0.74 3.29 2.54
C ALA A 61 -0.61 3.62 1.04
N ASN A 62 0.61 3.67 0.51
CA ASN A 62 0.93 3.97 -0.90
C ASN A 62 0.69 5.43 -1.34
N ASN A 63 0.21 6.32 -0.46
CA ASN A 63 0.01 7.76 -0.77
C ASN A 63 -0.79 8.05 -2.07
N GLY A 64 -1.49 7.04 -2.60
CA GLY A 64 -2.03 7.09 -3.95
C GLY A 64 -3.24 8.01 -4.04
N PRO A 65 -3.48 8.64 -5.20
CA PRO A 65 -4.68 9.44 -5.38
C PRO A 65 -5.92 8.57 -5.32
N ILE A 66 -7.02 9.18 -4.89
CA ILE A 66 -8.36 8.58 -4.90
C ILE A 66 -9.16 9.07 -6.11
N PHE A 67 -10.31 8.46 -6.35
CA PHE A 67 -11.32 8.97 -7.28
C PHE A 67 -12.70 8.75 -6.69
N ILE A 68 -13.67 9.53 -7.13
CA ILE A 68 -15.05 9.44 -6.70
C ILE A 68 -15.83 8.61 -7.70
N GLN A 69 -16.58 7.66 -7.16
CA GLN A 69 -17.60 6.93 -7.90
C GLN A 69 -18.98 7.32 -7.37
N GLN A 70 -19.94 7.43 -8.27
CA GLN A 70 -21.33 7.74 -7.94
C GLN A 70 -22.24 6.63 -8.47
N TRP A 71 -23.19 6.21 -7.64
CA TRP A 71 -24.23 5.28 -8.05
C TRP A 71 -25.30 6.04 -8.85
N ASN A 72 -25.57 5.59 -10.08
CA ASN A 72 -26.56 6.22 -10.97
C ASN A 72 -27.97 5.60 -10.87
N GLY A 73 -28.17 4.63 -9.97
CA GLY A 73 -29.40 3.82 -9.88
C GLY A 73 -29.27 2.41 -10.45
N THR A 74 -28.29 2.17 -11.32
CA THR A 74 -28.06 0.88 -12.00
C THR A 74 -26.60 0.41 -11.97
N SER A 75 -25.65 1.33 -11.92
CA SER A 75 -24.21 1.04 -11.89
C SER A 75 -23.43 2.13 -11.15
N TRP A 76 -22.19 1.78 -10.75
CA TRP A 76 -21.22 2.73 -10.23
C TRP A 76 -20.44 3.35 -11.40
N GLU A 77 -20.47 4.67 -11.50
CA GLU A 77 -19.74 5.41 -12.52
C GLU A 77 -18.66 6.27 -11.87
N ARG A 78 -17.48 6.33 -12.49
CA ARG A 78 -16.43 7.25 -12.09
C ARG A 78 -16.81 8.66 -12.53
N VAL A 79 -16.99 9.56 -11.56
CA VAL A 79 -17.44 10.95 -11.80
C VAL A 79 -16.34 11.99 -11.57
N SER A 80 -15.12 11.55 -11.26
CA SER A 80 -13.97 12.44 -11.07
C SER A 80 -12.70 11.94 -11.75
N GLY A 81 -11.76 12.85 -11.98
CA GLY A 81 -10.35 12.51 -12.16
C GLY A 81 -9.72 11.93 -10.89
N TRP A 82 -8.41 11.75 -10.92
CA TRP A 82 -7.62 11.38 -9.74
C TRP A 82 -7.45 12.61 -8.82
N ILE A 83 -7.59 12.40 -7.52
CA ILE A 83 -7.54 13.45 -6.49
C ILE A 83 -6.40 13.11 -5.53
N ASN A 84 -5.41 13.98 -5.46
CA ASN A 84 -4.31 13.88 -4.49
C ASN A 84 -4.69 14.64 -3.21
N SER A 85 -4.47 14.01 -2.05
CA SER A 85 -4.77 14.60 -0.75
C SER A 85 -3.60 14.57 0.23
N MET A 86 -2.51 13.86 -0.12
CA MET A 86 -1.47 13.51 0.85
C MET A 86 -0.73 14.71 1.42
N ASP A 87 -0.47 15.76 0.65
CA ASP A 87 0.17 16.98 1.16
C ASP A 87 -0.63 17.62 2.31
N ARG A 88 -1.95 17.49 2.27
CA ARG A 88 -2.85 18.00 3.32
C ARG A 88 -3.02 17.01 4.48
N VAL A 89 -3.05 15.72 4.19
CA VAL A 89 -3.38 14.67 5.17
C VAL A 89 -2.14 14.14 5.91
N ARG A 90 -0.96 14.17 5.29
CA ARG A 90 0.31 13.65 5.83
C ARG A 90 0.65 14.24 7.21
N PRO A 91 0.58 15.57 7.45
CA PRO A 91 0.88 16.12 8.78
C PRO A 91 -0.09 15.62 9.86
N MET A 92 -1.36 15.39 9.49
CA MET A 92 -2.37 14.87 10.43
C MET A 92 -2.10 13.41 10.79
N LEU A 93 -1.67 12.60 9.81
CA LEU A 93 -1.30 11.19 10.03
C LEU A 93 -0.06 11.07 10.92
N GLU A 94 0.98 11.85 10.65
CA GLU A 94 2.22 11.86 11.45
C GLU A 94 1.94 12.29 12.89
N LYS A 95 1.15 13.35 13.07
CA LYS A 95 0.72 13.78 14.41
C LYS A 95 -0.06 12.66 15.12
N ALA A 96 -1.02 12.03 14.45
CA ALA A 96 -1.83 10.97 15.04
C ALA A 96 -0.97 9.74 15.43
N ALA A 97 0.00 9.37 14.59
CA ALA A 97 0.93 8.27 14.88
C ALA A 97 1.83 8.60 16.08
N ALA A 98 2.35 9.82 16.18
CA ALA A 98 3.14 10.28 17.31
C ALA A 98 2.32 10.31 18.62
N ASP A 99 1.09 10.84 18.58
CA ASP A 99 0.18 10.87 19.72
C ASP A 99 -0.15 9.43 20.20
N TYR A 100 -0.40 8.51 19.26
CA TYR A 100 -0.68 7.11 19.57
C TYR A 100 0.53 6.42 20.21
N LYS A 101 1.74 6.64 19.68
CA LYS A 101 2.98 6.11 20.25
C LYS A 101 3.18 6.58 21.69
N ALA A 102 3.01 7.88 21.95
CA ALA A 102 3.16 8.47 23.27
C ALA A 102 2.13 7.92 24.27
N LYS A 103 0.86 7.81 23.86
CA LYS A 103 -0.22 7.32 24.73
C LYS A 103 -0.08 5.84 25.11
N ASN A 104 0.40 5.01 24.18
CA ASN A 104 0.41 3.56 24.36
C ASN A 104 1.81 3.00 24.66
N SER A 105 2.82 3.86 24.87
CA SER A 105 4.21 3.45 25.11
C SER A 105 4.72 2.46 24.07
N VAL A 106 4.37 2.69 22.80
CA VAL A 106 4.80 1.81 21.70
C VAL A 106 6.32 1.98 21.53
N PRO A 107 7.11 0.88 21.57
CA PRO A 107 8.56 0.97 21.43
C PRO A 107 8.93 1.47 20.03
N ASP A 108 10.12 2.07 19.94
CA ASP A 108 10.69 2.37 18.65
C ASP A 108 10.89 1.11 17.82
N ARG A 109 10.75 1.29 16.50
CA ARG A 109 11.03 0.23 15.55
C ARG A 109 12.48 -0.23 15.72
N THR A 110 12.69 -1.51 15.95
CA THR A 110 14.01 -2.10 16.23
C THR A 110 14.78 -2.51 14.98
N ILE A 111 14.19 -2.31 13.80
CA ILE A 111 14.72 -2.72 12.51
C ILE A 111 14.71 -1.53 11.54
N PRO A 112 15.78 -1.32 10.76
CA PRO A 112 15.81 -0.23 9.78
C PRO A 112 14.67 -0.34 8.76
N CYS A 113 14.20 0.81 8.29
CA CYS A 113 13.47 0.86 7.03
C CYS A 113 14.41 0.44 5.90
N SER A 114 13.96 -0.49 5.06
CA SER A 114 14.70 -1.01 3.93
C SER A 114 14.58 -0.16 2.68
#